data_AF-A0A7J9FKH7-F1
#
_entry.id   AF-A0A7J9FKH7-F1
#
_cell.length_a   1.000
_cell.length_b   1.000
_cell.length_c   1.000
_cell.angle_alpha   90.00
_cell.angle_beta   90.00
_cell.angle_gamma   90.00
#
_symmetry.space_group_name_H-M   'P 1'
#
loop_
_entity.id
_entity.type
_entity.pdbx_description
1 polymer ?
#
loop_
_entity_poly.entity_id
_entity_poly.type
_entity_poly.pdbx_seq_one_letter_code
_entity_poly.pdbx_strand_id
1 'polypeptide(L)'
;MVVLVSDGVSDYAKKLLKADGWMVEMISLLANPNQVRPKRFWGVYTKLKIFNMTNYKKVVYLDADTIVVKSIEDLFKCQKFCANLKHSERLNSGVMVVEPSEAVFNDMMSKVNTLPSYTGGDQGFLNSYYSDFPNAHVFDPNIPEEVLKSRPAPEMERLSTLYNADVGLYMLANKYP
;
A
#
# COMPACT_ATOMS: atom_id res chain seq x y z
N MET A 1 7.58 1.34 15.01
CA MET A 1 7.22 1.58 13.58
C MET A 1 8.48 1.62 12.74
N VAL A 2 8.41 1.23 11.48
CA VAL A 2 9.54 1.22 10.53
C VAL A 2 9.35 2.37 9.55
N VAL A 3 10.42 3.10 9.24
CA VAL A 3 10.45 4.10 8.17
C VAL A 3 11.53 3.74 7.17
N LEU A 4 11.13 3.64 5.90
CA LEU A 4 12.04 3.39 4.79
C LEU A 4 12.55 4.73 4.26
N VAL A 5 13.87 4.94 4.31
CA VAL A 5 14.49 6.22 3.90
C VAL A 5 15.50 6.00 2.77
N SER A 6 15.48 6.87 1.77
CA SER A 6 16.51 6.89 0.72
C SER A 6 17.72 7.74 1.13
N ASP A 7 18.74 7.75 0.27
CA ASP A 7 19.92 8.62 0.38
C ASP A 7 19.59 10.12 0.34
N GLY A 8 18.46 10.50 -0.27
CA GLY A 8 17.97 11.89 -0.30
C GLY A 8 17.49 12.44 1.04
N VAL A 9 17.30 11.60 2.07
CA VAL A 9 16.91 12.06 3.41
C VAL A 9 18.16 12.49 4.18
N SER A 10 18.14 13.68 4.79
CA SER A 10 19.28 14.21 5.53
C SER A 10 19.57 13.41 6.80
N ASP A 11 20.84 13.38 7.23
CA ASP A 11 21.23 12.69 8.45
C ASP A 11 20.61 13.31 9.70
N TYR A 12 20.32 14.61 9.67
CA TYR A 12 19.56 15.28 10.70
C TYR A 12 18.15 14.69 10.83
N ALA A 13 17.41 14.55 9.72
CA ALA A 13 16.08 13.95 9.72
C ALA A 13 16.11 12.47 10.17
N LYS A 14 17.11 11.69 9.73
CA LYS A 14 17.29 10.30 10.19
C LYS A 14 17.52 10.22 11.70
N LYS A 15 18.28 11.15 12.28
CA LYS A 15 18.52 11.21 13.74
C LYS A 15 17.23 11.55 14.50
N LEU A 16 16.44 12.50 14.00
CA LEU A 16 15.14 12.82 14.60
C LEU A 16 14.20 11.62 14.59
N LEU A 17 14.07 10.92 13.46
CA LEU A 17 13.25 9.70 13.35
C LEU A 17 13.66 8.64 14.39
N LYS A 18 14.97 8.41 14.57
CA LYS A 18 15.48 7.48 15.58
C LYS A 18 15.18 7.96 17.01
N ALA A 19 15.31 9.27 17.27
CA ALA A 19 14.99 9.85 18.58
C ALA A 19 13.50 9.70 18.93
N ASP A 20 12.62 9.75 17.92
CA ASP A 20 11.18 9.51 18.02
C ASP A 20 10.81 8.01 18.08
N GLY A 21 11.81 7.11 18.15
CA GLY A 21 11.60 5.67 18.32
C GLY A 21 11.32 4.90 17.03
N TRP A 22 11.54 5.49 15.85
CA TRP A 22 11.40 4.78 14.58
C TRP A 22 12.60 3.89 14.30
N MET A 23 12.32 2.68 13.79
CA MET A 23 13.33 1.86 13.12
C MET A 23 13.56 2.45 11.72
N VAL A 24 14.72 3.07 11.53
CA VAL A 24 15.11 3.70 10.27
C VAL A 24 15.84 2.69 9.40
N GLU A 25 15.18 2.22 8.34
CA GLU A 25 15.74 1.28 7.37
C GLU A 25 16.12 2.03 6.08
N MET A 26 17.38 1.92 5.68
CA MET A 26 17.84 2.50 4.41
C MET A 26 17.32 1.66 3.24
N ILE A 27 16.83 2.32 2.19
CA ILE A 27 16.35 1.66 0.99
C ILE A 27 16.92 2.30 -0.28
N SER A 28 17.33 1.48 -1.24
CA SER A 28 17.70 1.97 -2.57
C SER A 28 16.45 2.34 -3.37
N LEU A 29 16.54 3.38 -4.19
CA LEU A 29 15.42 3.84 -5.00
C LEU A 29 15.16 2.87 -6.16
N LEU A 30 13.88 2.65 -6.48
CA LEU A 30 13.45 1.94 -7.67
C LEU A 30 13.03 2.96 -8.73
N ALA A 31 13.70 2.92 -9.88
CA ALA A 31 13.44 3.83 -10.98
C ALA A 31 12.02 3.64 -11.53
N ASN A 32 11.33 4.76 -11.74
CA ASN A 32 10.04 4.77 -12.43
C ASN A 32 10.28 4.62 -13.95
N PRO A 33 9.77 3.55 -14.58
CA PRO A 33 9.97 3.32 -16.02
C PRO A 33 9.15 4.27 -16.91
N ASN A 34 8.19 5.01 -16.33
CA ASN A 34 7.36 5.95 -17.08
C ASN A 34 8.10 7.26 -17.33
N GLN A 35 8.54 7.49 -18.57
CA GLN A 35 9.39 8.61 -18.96
C GLN A 35 8.70 9.99 -18.94
N VAL A 36 7.36 10.05 -19.02
CA VAL A 36 6.59 11.30 -19.13
C VAL A 36 6.04 11.74 -17.77
N ARG A 37 6.92 12.05 -16.80
CA ARG A 37 6.51 12.57 -15.49
C ARG A 37 7.49 13.60 -14.93
N PRO A 38 7.02 14.52 -14.07
CA PRO A 38 7.88 15.42 -13.30
C PRO A 38 9.00 14.65 -12.58
N LYS A 39 10.22 15.21 -12.58
CA LYS A 39 11.40 14.61 -11.91
C LYS A 39 11.09 14.15 -10.48
N ARG A 40 10.24 14.86 -9.73
CA ARG A 40 9.85 14.49 -8.36
C ARG A 40 9.26 13.09 -8.22
N PHE A 41 8.72 12.50 -9.30
CA PHE A 41 8.09 11.17 -9.28
C PHE A 41 9.01 10.04 -9.76
N TRP A 42 10.31 10.30 -9.90
CA TRP A 42 11.26 9.32 -10.43
C TRP A 42 11.40 8.08 -9.53
N GLY A 43 11.21 8.22 -8.21
CA GLY A 43 11.40 7.16 -7.24
C GLY A 43 10.11 6.55 -6.68
N VAL A 44 8.93 6.88 -7.23
CA VAL A 44 7.63 6.45 -6.64
C VAL A 44 7.44 4.94 -6.63
N TYR A 45 8.07 4.23 -7.57
CA TYR A 45 8.06 2.77 -7.61
C TYR A 45 8.82 2.14 -6.42
N THR A 46 9.63 2.90 -5.68
CA THR A 46 10.31 2.39 -4.47
C THR A 46 9.32 1.82 -3.45
N LYS A 47 8.08 2.31 -3.43
CA LYS A 47 6.98 1.75 -2.63
C LYS A 47 6.81 0.23 -2.83
N LEU A 48 7.03 -0.29 -4.05
CA LEU A 48 6.88 -1.73 -4.35
C LEU A 48 7.84 -2.63 -3.55
N LYS A 49 8.90 -2.07 -2.96
CA LYS A 49 9.84 -2.86 -2.16
C LYS A 49 9.26 -3.39 -0.86
N ILE A 50 8.10 -2.88 -0.40
CA ILE A 50 7.40 -3.45 0.75
C ILE A 50 6.97 -4.91 0.52
N PHE A 51 6.76 -5.30 -0.74
CA PHE A 51 6.44 -6.68 -1.12
C PHE A 51 7.64 -7.62 -0.94
N ASN A 52 8.86 -7.09 -0.79
CA ASN A 52 10.08 -7.88 -0.58
C ASN A 52 10.59 -7.86 0.87
N MET A 53 9.84 -7.28 1.81
CA MET A 53 10.22 -7.20 3.22
C MET A 53 9.94 -8.53 3.95
N THR A 54 10.51 -9.64 3.44
CA THR A 54 10.23 -11.02 3.87
C THR A 54 10.72 -11.36 5.27
N ASN A 55 11.47 -10.46 5.92
CA ASN A 55 11.76 -10.51 7.35
C ASN A 55 10.52 -10.21 8.23
N TYR A 56 9.43 -9.72 7.63
CA TYR A 56 8.15 -9.51 8.28
C TYR A 56 7.10 -10.47 7.72
N LYS A 57 6.28 -11.06 8.60
CA LYS A 57 5.13 -11.88 8.19
C LYS A 57 4.02 -11.06 7.52
N LYS A 58 3.92 -9.77 7.89
CA LYS A 58 2.89 -8.86 7.42
C LYS A 58 3.36 -7.43 7.56
N VAL A 59 3.03 -6.61 6.57
CA VAL A 59 3.33 -5.17 6.55
C VAL A 59 2.02 -4.41 6.37
N VAL A 60 1.70 -3.53 7.31
CA VAL A 60 0.70 -2.48 7.11
C VAL A 60 1.45 -1.23 6.67
N TYR A 61 1.33 -0.89 5.40
CA TYR A 61 1.95 0.28 4.79
C TYR A 61 1.03 1.49 4.89
N LEU A 62 1.63 2.63 5.24
CA LEU A 62 0.98 3.94 5.28
C LEU A 62 1.86 4.91 4.47
N ASP A 63 1.27 5.68 3.57
CA ASP A 63 1.95 6.83 2.97
C ASP A 63 2.31 7.86 4.05
N ALA A 64 3.41 8.59 3.83
CA ALA A 64 3.93 9.56 4.81
C ALA A 64 2.99 10.76 5.06
N ASP A 65 1.97 10.94 4.24
CA ASP A 65 0.90 11.94 4.37
C ASP A 65 -0.39 11.36 4.99
N THR A 66 -0.33 10.15 5.58
CA THR A 66 -1.43 9.54 6.31
C THR A 66 -1.38 9.86 7.81
N ILE A 67 -2.54 10.09 8.43
CA ILE A 67 -2.68 10.23 9.88
C ILE A 67 -3.56 9.11 10.46
N VAL A 68 -3.07 8.44 11.50
CA VAL A 68 -3.80 7.39 12.20
C VAL A 68 -4.54 8.00 13.39
N VAL A 69 -5.87 7.95 13.37
CA VAL A 69 -6.74 8.58 14.40
C VAL A 69 -7.35 7.59 15.39
N LYS A 70 -7.27 6.28 15.10
CA LYS A 70 -7.75 5.16 15.92
C LYS A 70 -6.81 3.96 15.71
N SER A 71 -6.91 2.94 16.57
CA SER A 71 -6.18 1.68 16.37
C SER A 71 -6.52 1.07 15.00
N ILE A 72 -5.49 0.51 14.35
CA ILE A 72 -5.56 -0.18 13.06
C ILE A 72 -4.99 -1.60 13.15
N GLU A 73 -4.89 -2.15 14.36
CA GLU A 73 -4.31 -3.48 14.61
C GLU A 73 -5.07 -4.61 13.90
N ASP A 74 -6.36 -4.42 13.67
CA ASP A 74 -7.22 -5.35 12.96
C ASP A 74 -6.79 -5.54 11.50
N LEU A 75 -6.13 -4.55 10.87
CA LEU A 75 -5.56 -4.67 9.53
C LEU A 75 -4.54 -5.81 9.43
N PHE A 76 -3.86 -6.16 10.53
CA PHE A 76 -2.94 -7.31 10.55
C PHE A 76 -3.64 -8.67 10.42
N LYS A 77 -4.98 -8.73 10.43
CA LYS A 77 -5.74 -9.97 10.14
C LYS A 77 -5.98 -10.19 8.65
N CYS A 78 -5.87 -9.16 7.80
CA CYS A 78 -5.95 -9.30 6.34
C CYS A 78 -4.89 -10.29 5.84
N GLN A 79 -5.24 -11.24 4.96
CA GLN A 79 -4.35 -12.36 4.63
C GLN A 79 -3.21 -11.96 3.69
N LYS A 80 -3.48 -11.74 2.40
CA LYS A 80 -2.44 -11.54 1.36
C LYS A 80 -2.25 -10.09 0.96
N PHE A 81 -3.28 -9.45 0.41
CA PHE A 81 -3.24 -8.05 -0.01
C PHE A 81 -4.55 -7.35 0.37
N CYS A 82 -4.46 -6.22 1.07
CA CYS A 82 -5.61 -5.35 1.25
C CYS A 82 -5.27 -3.92 0.88
N ALA A 83 -6.22 -3.21 0.32
CA ALA A 83 -6.11 -1.78 0.07
C ALA A 83 -7.48 -1.12 0.16
N ASN A 84 -7.54 0.20 0.07
CA ASN A 84 -8.81 0.91 -0.02
C ASN A 84 -9.28 1.04 -1.46
N LEU A 85 -10.60 1.08 -1.67
CA LEU A 85 -11.13 1.67 -2.90
C LEU A 85 -11.09 3.19 -2.81
N LYS A 86 -10.69 3.81 -3.90
CA LYS A 86 -10.99 5.19 -4.24
C LYS A 86 -12.39 5.26 -4.86
N HIS A 87 -12.96 6.46 -4.91
CA HIS A 87 -14.26 6.73 -5.52
C HIS A 87 -14.44 6.20 -6.98
N SER A 88 -13.37 5.94 -7.73
CA SER A 88 -13.41 5.52 -9.13
C SER A 88 -13.22 4.01 -9.36
N GLU A 89 -13.67 3.15 -8.44
CA GLU A 89 -13.45 1.69 -8.50
C GLU A 89 -11.97 1.29 -8.70
N ARG A 90 -11.05 2.09 -8.16
CA ARG A 90 -9.61 1.85 -8.26
C ARG A 90 -9.02 1.78 -6.88
N LEU A 91 -8.00 0.96 -6.67
CA LEU A 91 -7.30 0.94 -5.39
C LEU A 91 -6.57 2.27 -5.15
N ASN A 92 -6.59 2.70 -3.90
CA ASN A 92 -5.73 3.74 -3.35
C ASN A 92 -4.54 3.04 -2.66
N SER A 93 -3.30 3.39 -3.03
CA SER A 93 -2.08 2.75 -2.51
C SER A 93 -1.47 3.46 -1.30
N GLY A 94 -2.23 4.35 -0.64
CA GLY A 94 -1.78 5.08 0.54
C GLY A 94 -1.96 4.34 1.86
N VAL A 95 -2.88 3.38 1.92
CA VAL A 95 -2.98 2.42 3.03
C VAL A 95 -3.13 1.03 2.43
N MET A 96 -2.18 0.15 2.72
CA MET A 96 -2.16 -1.22 2.21
C MET A 96 -1.73 -2.21 3.28
N VAL A 97 -2.24 -3.43 3.18
CA VAL A 97 -1.71 -4.59 3.89
C VAL A 97 -1.07 -5.51 2.86
N VAL A 98 0.12 -5.99 3.16
CA VAL A 98 0.89 -6.90 2.30
C VAL A 98 1.42 -8.05 3.14
N GLU A 99 1.23 -9.28 2.68
CA GLU A 99 2.07 -10.43 3.01
C GLU A 99 3.30 -10.39 2.09
N PRO A 100 4.49 -10.02 2.61
CA PRO A 100 5.68 -9.91 1.76
C PRO A 100 6.06 -11.28 1.17
N SER A 101 6.39 -11.28 -0.12
CA SER A 101 6.72 -12.48 -0.87
C SER A 101 7.70 -12.14 -1.98
N GLU A 102 8.89 -12.74 -1.94
CA GLU A 102 9.89 -12.64 -3.01
C GLU A 102 9.29 -13.02 -4.37
N ALA A 103 8.41 -14.02 -4.41
CA ALA A 103 7.75 -14.44 -5.65
C ALA A 103 6.87 -13.33 -6.25
N VAL A 104 6.04 -12.70 -5.41
CA VAL A 104 5.18 -11.56 -5.82
C VAL A 104 6.04 -10.37 -6.22
N PHE A 105 7.08 -10.05 -5.44
CA PHE A 105 7.97 -8.94 -5.76
C PHE A 105 8.71 -9.16 -7.08
N ASN A 106 9.27 -10.35 -7.31
CA ASN A 106 9.97 -10.68 -8.55
C ASN A 106 9.03 -10.65 -9.76
N ASP A 107 7.80 -11.13 -9.61
CA ASP A 107 6.78 -11.01 -10.65
C ASP A 107 6.44 -9.54 -10.96
N MET A 108 6.29 -8.69 -9.93
CA MET A 108 6.14 -7.24 -10.11
C MET A 108 7.33 -6.65 -10.86
N MET A 109 8.58 -6.98 -10.47
CA MET A 109 9.79 -6.48 -11.13
C MET A 109 9.89 -6.92 -12.60
N SER A 110 9.38 -8.12 -12.95
CA SER A 110 9.29 -8.55 -14.35
C SER A 110 8.30 -7.73 -15.18
N LYS A 111 7.31 -7.11 -14.51
CA LYS A 111 6.19 -6.37 -15.12
C LYS A 111 6.33 -4.86 -15.08
N VAL A 112 7.24 -4.28 -14.28
CA VAL A 112 7.33 -2.80 -14.13
C VAL A 112 7.49 -2.07 -15.45
N ASN A 113 8.21 -2.65 -16.43
CA ASN A 113 8.46 -2.04 -17.74
C ASN A 113 7.36 -2.32 -18.78
N THR A 114 6.47 -3.28 -18.55
CA THR A 114 5.53 -3.78 -19.55
C THR A 114 4.07 -3.54 -19.17
N LEU A 115 3.76 -3.56 -17.87
CA LEU A 115 2.42 -3.32 -17.37
C LEU A 115 2.13 -1.81 -17.31
N PRO A 116 1.01 -1.35 -17.88
CA PRO A 116 0.70 0.07 -17.90
C PRO A 116 0.46 0.62 -16.50
N SER A 117 0.75 1.91 -16.31
CA SER A 117 0.34 2.65 -15.12
C SER A 117 -0.41 3.91 -15.55
N TYR A 118 -1.74 3.93 -15.32
CA TYR A 118 -2.56 5.08 -15.73
C TYR A 118 -2.16 6.39 -14.99
N THR A 119 -1.58 6.27 -13.79
CA THR A 119 -1.02 7.43 -13.05
C THR A 119 0.44 7.69 -13.41
N GLY A 120 1.09 6.79 -14.16
CA GLY A 120 2.54 6.76 -14.38
C GLY A 120 3.36 6.55 -13.10
N GLY A 121 2.74 6.10 -12.00
CA GLY A 121 3.36 5.85 -10.70
C GLY A 121 2.97 4.48 -10.12
N ASP A 122 3.28 4.26 -8.84
CA ASP A 122 3.00 3.02 -8.12
C ASP A 122 1.50 2.69 -8.08
N GLN A 123 0.63 3.66 -7.78
CA GLN A 123 -0.81 3.41 -7.66
C GLN A 123 -1.40 2.87 -8.97
N GLY A 124 -1.01 3.44 -10.11
CA GLY A 124 -1.49 3.01 -11.41
C GLY A 124 -0.98 1.62 -11.77
N PHE A 125 0.28 1.33 -11.46
CA PHE A 125 0.87 0.01 -11.65
C PHE A 125 0.17 -1.03 -10.79
N LEU A 126 -0.04 -0.76 -9.50
CA LEU A 126 -0.73 -1.67 -8.58
C LEU A 126 -2.18 -1.93 -9.01
N ASN A 127 -2.90 -0.93 -9.53
CA ASN A 127 -4.23 -1.14 -10.12
C ASN A 127 -4.20 -2.07 -11.34
N SER A 128 -3.16 -1.98 -12.18
CA SER A 128 -3.01 -2.89 -13.32
C SER A 128 -2.54 -4.28 -12.91
N TYR A 129 -1.74 -4.39 -11.84
CA TYR A 129 -1.24 -5.66 -11.31
C TYR A 129 -2.35 -6.45 -10.61
N TYR A 130 -3.15 -5.76 -9.78
CA TYR A 130 -4.33 -6.30 -9.11
C TYR A 130 -5.60 -5.88 -9.87
N SER A 131 -5.70 -6.24 -11.15
CA SER A 131 -6.78 -5.77 -12.03
C SER A 131 -8.19 -6.16 -11.58
N ASP A 132 -8.33 -7.25 -10.82
CA ASP A 132 -9.60 -7.74 -10.28
C ASP A 132 -9.92 -7.19 -8.87
N PHE A 133 -9.08 -6.29 -8.34
CA PHE A 133 -9.30 -5.64 -7.04
C PHE A 133 -10.70 -4.99 -6.87
N PRO A 134 -11.33 -4.39 -7.90
CA PRO A 134 -12.68 -3.83 -7.75
C PRO A 134 -13.73 -4.88 -7.34
N ASN A 135 -13.53 -6.15 -7.74
CA ASN A 135 -14.42 -7.26 -7.44
C ASN A 135 -14.07 -7.99 -6.14
N ALA A 136 -12.96 -7.64 -5.49
CA ALA A 136 -12.52 -8.29 -4.26
C ALA A 136 -13.55 -8.14 -3.14
N HIS A 137 -13.63 -9.12 -2.24
CA HIS A 137 -14.53 -9.05 -1.09
C HIS A 137 -14.09 -7.98 -0.09
N VAL A 138 -15.04 -7.42 0.65
CA VAL A 138 -14.69 -6.51 1.74
C VAL A 138 -14.07 -7.31 2.88
N PHE A 139 -12.91 -6.84 3.35
CA PHE A 139 -12.23 -7.39 4.51
C PHE A 139 -13.08 -7.19 5.76
N ASP A 140 -13.34 -8.29 6.48
CA ASP A 140 -14.02 -8.28 7.77
C ASP A 140 -13.09 -8.84 8.87
N PRO A 141 -12.60 -7.99 9.80
CA PRO A 141 -11.67 -8.39 10.85
C PRO A 141 -12.31 -9.27 11.94
N ASN A 142 -13.63 -9.47 11.90
CA ASN A 142 -14.39 -10.22 12.90
C ASN A 142 -14.83 -11.61 12.41
N ILE A 143 -14.41 -12.04 11.21
CA ILE A 143 -14.70 -13.39 10.73
C ILE A 143 -14.12 -14.43 11.70
N PRO A 144 -14.91 -15.40 12.18
CA PRO A 144 -14.43 -16.47 13.04
C PRO A 144 -13.31 -17.28 12.39
N GLU A 145 -12.32 -17.69 13.17
CA GLU A 145 -11.14 -18.37 12.64
C GLU A 145 -11.45 -19.72 11.97
N GLU A 146 -12.52 -20.39 12.41
CA GLU A 146 -13.06 -21.61 11.80
C GLU A 146 -13.51 -21.37 10.35
N VAL A 147 -14.13 -20.22 10.08
CA VAL A 147 -14.58 -19.81 8.74
C VAL A 147 -13.39 -19.39 7.87
N LEU A 148 -12.39 -18.74 8.46
CA LEU A 148 -11.14 -18.41 7.74
C LEU A 148 -10.40 -19.68 7.29
N LYS A 149 -10.39 -20.72 8.14
CA LYS A 149 -9.73 -22.00 7.83
C LYS A 149 -10.52 -22.90 6.88
N SER A 150 -11.83 -22.68 6.73
CA SER A 150 -12.67 -23.51 5.85
C SER A 150 -12.61 -23.12 4.37
N ARG A 151 -11.95 -22.01 4.02
CA ARG A 151 -11.85 -21.52 2.65
C ARG A 151 -10.41 -21.12 2.29
N PRO A 152 -10.04 -21.12 1.00
CA PRO A 152 -8.76 -20.57 0.57
C PRO A 152 -8.63 -19.10 0.97
N ALA A 153 -7.41 -18.70 1.35
CA ALA A 153 -7.11 -17.29 1.58
C ALA A 153 -7.36 -16.49 0.29
N PRO A 154 -8.12 -15.38 0.33
CA PRO A 154 -8.33 -14.54 -0.83
C PRO A 154 -6.99 -13.90 -1.23
N GLU A 155 -6.74 -13.80 -2.54
CA GLU A 155 -5.55 -13.10 -3.07
C GLU A 155 -5.56 -11.61 -2.69
N MET A 156 -6.76 -11.03 -2.56
CA MET A 156 -6.94 -9.64 -2.18
C MET A 156 -8.32 -9.38 -1.56
N GLU A 157 -8.40 -8.37 -0.70
CA GLU A 157 -9.64 -7.88 -0.09
C GLU A 157 -9.66 -6.35 -0.06
N ARG A 158 -10.86 -5.77 0.01
CA ARG A 158 -11.08 -4.33 0.10
C ARG A 158 -11.24 -3.90 1.54
N LEU A 159 -10.41 -2.96 1.98
CA LEU A 159 -10.59 -2.27 3.25
C LEU A 159 -11.89 -1.44 3.22
N SER A 160 -12.52 -1.36 4.39
CA SER A 160 -13.68 -0.49 4.61
C SER A 160 -13.32 0.98 4.38
N THR A 161 -14.30 1.78 3.97
CA THR A 161 -14.15 3.23 3.79
C THR A 161 -13.73 3.96 5.07
N LEU A 162 -13.84 3.33 6.24
CA LEU A 162 -13.29 3.84 7.50
C LEU A 162 -11.77 4.05 7.46
N TYR A 163 -11.06 3.31 6.61
CA TYR A 163 -9.61 3.47 6.39
C TYR A 163 -9.29 4.45 5.25
N ASN A 164 -10.29 5.17 4.73
CA ASN A 164 -10.13 6.12 3.63
C ASN A 164 -10.94 7.40 3.84
N ALA A 165 -10.28 8.46 4.32
CA ALA A 165 -10.90 9.77 4.51
C ALA A 165 -11.40 10.41 3.21
N ASP A 166 -10.76 10.16 2.06
CA ASP A 166 -11.15 10.76 0.77
C ASP A 166 -12.56 10.35 0.35
N VAL A 167 -12.95 9.11 0.63
CA VAL A 167 -14.30 8.62 0.32
C VAL A 167 -15.33 9.26 1.24
N GLY A 168 -15.00 9.39 2.54
CA GLY A 168 -15.86 10.10 3.49
C GLY A 168 -16.06 11.56 3.11
N LEU A 169 -14.98 12.27 2.79
CA LEU A 169 -15.02 13.67 2.34
C LEU A 169 -15.77 13.83 1.02
N TYR A 170 -15.56 12.95 0.03
CA TYR A 170 -16.32 12.97 -1.22
C TYR A 170 -17.84 12.79 -0.96
N MET A 171 -18.22 11.85 -0.10
CA MET A 171 -19.63 11.62 0.24
C MET A 171 -20.25 12.79 1.00
N LEU A 172 -19.47 13.49 1.83
CA LEU A 172 -19.92 14.69 2.54
C LEU A 172 -20.00 15.91 1.62
N ALA A 173 -19.03 16.10 0.72
CA ALA A 173 -18.97 17.21 -0.22
C ALA A 173 -20.09 17.16 -1.27
N ASN A 174 -20.56 15.96 -1.65
CA ASN A 174 -21.64 15.78 -2.61
C ASN A 174 -23.03 15.56 -1.98
N LYS A 175 -23.17 15.79 -0.66
CA LYS A 175 -24.45 15.63 0.05
C LYS A 175 -25.34 16.88 0.09
N TYR A 176 -24.98 17.93 -0.66
CA TYR A 176 -25.80 19.12 -0.84
C TYR A 176 -25.89 19.48 -2.33
N PRO A 177 -26.91 18.99 -3.07
CA PRO A 177 -27.37 19.63 -4.29
C PRO A 177 -28.08 20.96 -4.00
#